data_AF-A0A538DY12-F1
#
_entry.id   AF-A0A538DY12-F1
#
_cell.length_a   1.000
_cell.length_b   1.000
_cell.length_c   1.000
_cell.angle_alpha   90.00
_cell.angle_beta   90.00
_cell.angle_gamma   90.00
#
_symmetry.space_group_name_H-M   'P 1'
#
loop_
_entity.id
_entity.type
_entity.pdbx_description
1 polymer ?
#
loop_
_entity_poly.entity_id
_entity_poly.type
_entity_poly.pdbx_seq_one_letter_code
_entity_poly.pdbx_strand_id
1 'polypeptide(L)'
;MEKIEAIIMPFKLDELKRALTDAGLLSMTISEVYDSSPQNGQAKTYRGRKFTVDFLPKLKVEVVVPDERADAVVSLICRVSKTGSIGDGRVFVSSLKDPIRIRPGEHGERAIDEDPERLHGRPIPPGLPVDVVRPTGIARAPDSKRNDVEKIMATALRSLADYLIAERPGKVYREIIAIVERPLFAHVLALTDGNQCRAAHLLGLNRNTFHNRCQQYGLLSSAQPKNNRADGTALAGSDVFEGARVGLSSPP
;
A
#
# COMPACT_ATOMS: atom_id res chain seq x y z
N MET A 1 30.87 -8.26 -10.57
CA MET A 1 29.46 -8.23 -10.12
C MET A 1 28.72 -7.11 -10.80
N GLU A 2 27.47 -7.35 -11.23
CA GLU A 2 26.66 -6.32 -11.86
C GLU A 2 25.36 -6.08 -11.10
N LYS A 3 25.03 -4.80 -10.94
CA LYS A 3 23.72 -4.34 -10.50
C LYS A 3 22.91 -3.95 -11.73
N ILE A 4 21.78 -4.60 -11.89
CA ILE A 4 20.79 -4.33 -12.92
C ILE A 4 19.66 -3.51 -12.29
N GLU A 5 19.42 -2.33 -12.85
CA GLU A 5 18.32 -1.44 -12.46
C GLU A 5 17.34 -1.32 -13.62
N ALA A 6 16.13 -1.85 -13.46
CA ALA A 6 15.09 -1.84 -14.48
C ALA A 6 13.94 -0.91 -14.06
N ILE A 7 13.70 0.14 -14.83
CA ILE A 7 12.50 0.97 -14.72
C ILE A 7 11.44 0.36 -15.63
N ILE A 8 10.33 -0.10 -15.07
CA ILE A 8 9.27 -0.85 -15.79
C ILE A 8 7.88 -0.26 -15.52
N MET A 9 6.91 -0.68 -16.34
CA MET A 9 5.49 -0.44 -16.09
C MET A 9 5.01 -1.20 -14.83
N PRO A 10 4.24 -0.57 -13.93
CA PRO A 10 3.82 -1.22 -12.67
C PRO A 10 3.10 -2.56 -12.84
N PHE A 11 2.23 -2.69 -13.86
CA PHE A 11 1.46 -3.92 -14.10
C PHE A 11 2.31 -5.11 -14.59
N LYS A 12 3.57 -4.88 -15.00
CA LYS A 12 4.49 -5.95 -15.41
C LYS A 12 5.23 -6.60 -14.24
N LEU A 13 5.10 -6.07 -13.03
CA LEU A 13 5.84 -6.55 -11.87
C LEU A 13 5.60 -8.03 -11.57
N ASP A 14 4.35 -8.47 -11.54
CA ASP A 14 4.02 -9.85 -11.17
C ASP A 14 4.56 -10.87 -12.17
N GLU A 15 4.49 -10.55 -13.46
CA GLU A 15 5.04 -11.36 -14.54
C GLU A 15 6.57 -11.42 -14.46
N LEU A 16 7.20 -10.26 -14.24
CA LEU A 16 8.65 -10.17 -14.10
C LEU A 16 9.17 -10.91 -12.87
N LYS A 17 8.48 -10.79 -11.73
CA LYS A 17 8.84 -11.48 -10.49
C LYS A 17 8.86 -12.99 -10.70
N ARG A 18 7.82 -13.56 -11.32
CA ARG A 18 7.76 -15.00 -11.62
C ARG A 18 8.91 -15.42 -12.53
N ALA A 19 9.12 -14.69 -13.62
CA ALA A 19 10.18 -15.01 -14.57
C ALA A 19 11.58 -14.98 -13.93
N LEU A 20 11.86 -14.01 -13.05
CA LEU A 20 13.12 -13.93 -12.32
C LEU A 20 13.27 -15.08 -11.31
N THR A 21 12.20 -15.43 -10.58
CA THR A 21 12.20 -16.57 -9.66
C THR A 21 12.42 -17.90 -10.40
N ASP A 22 11.77 -18.11 -11.55
CA ASP A 22 11.96 -19.29 -12.40
C ASP A 22 13.38 -19.36 -12.96
N ALA A 23 14.04 -18.22 -13.14
CA ALA A 23 15.46 -18.11 -13.49
C ALA A 23 16.40 -18.30 -12.28
N GLY A 24 15.89 -18.61 -11.09
CA GLY A 24 16.69 -18.83 -9.88
C GLY A 24 17.21 -17.55 -9.22
N LEU A 25 16.54 -16.41 -9.43
CA LEU A 25 16.79 -15.16 -8.70
C LEU A 25 15.72 -14.98 -7.62
N LEU A 26 16.13 -15.08 -6.37
CA LEU A 26 15.22 -15.14 -5.22
C LEU A 26 15.06 -13.77 -4.53
N SER A 27 16.07 -12.91 -4.59
CA SER A 27 16.03 -11.54 -4.06
C SER A 27 16.02 -10.47 -5.15
N MET A 28 15.22 -9.44 -4.89
CA MET A 28 15.16 -8.22 -5.69
C MET A 28 14.68 -7.08 -4.80
N THR A 29 15.09 -5.86 -5.09
CA THR A 29 14.60 -4.65 -4.42
C THR A 29 13.68 -3.90 -5.36
N ILE A 30 12.55 -3.40 -4.85
CA ILE A 30 11.56 -2.66 -5.65
C ILE A 30 11.35 -1.29 -5.02
N SER A 31 11.38 -0.24 -5.83
CA SER A 31 11.09 1.14 -5.42
C SER A 31 10.10 1.78 -6.38
N GLU A 32 9.20 2.62 -5.87
CA GLU A 32 8.34 3.45 -6.70
C GLU A 32 9.11 4.68 -7.18
N VAL A 33 9.03 4.99 -8.48
CA VAL A 33 9.74 6.12 -9.08
C VAL A 33 8.84 6.87 -10.06
N TYR A 34 9.20 8.13 -10.33
CA TYR A 34 8.54 8.98 -11.32
C TYR A 34 9.50 9.20 -12.48
N ASP A 35 9.12 8.74 -13.67
CA ASP A 35 9.94 8.87 -14.88
C ASP A 35 9.53 10.09 -15.71
N SER A 36 10.50 10.95 -16.00
CA SER A 36 10.34 12.05 -16.95
C SER A 36 11.06 11.68 -18.24
N SER A 37 10.33 11.08 -19.17
CA SER A 37 10.81 10.83 -20.51
C SER A 37 10.33 11.94 -21.46
N PRO A 38 11.12 12.37 -22.46
CA PRO A 38 10.72 13.42 -23.41
C PRO A 38 9.39 13.15 -24.13
N GLN A 39 9.01 11.87 -24.25
CA GLN A 39 7.78 11.41 -24.86
C GLN A 39 6.53 11.61 -23.96
N ASN A 40 6.72 11.93 -22.68
CA ASN A 40 5.65 12.14 -21.70
C ASN A 40 5.05 13.56 -21.78
N GLY A 41 5.71 14.50 -22.46
CA GLY A 41 5.29 15.90 -22.62
C GLY A 41 4.19 16.16 -23.67
N GLN A 42 3.58 15.11 -24.24
CA GLN A 42 2.42 15.33 -25.13
C GLN A 42 1.26 15.90 -24.31
N ALA A 43 0.83 17.12 -24.65
CA ALA A 43 -0.32 17.77 -24.05
C ALA A 43 -1.55 16.87 -24.22
N LYS A 44 -1.98 16.20 -23.15
CA LYS A 44 -3.18 15.39 -23.15
C LYS A 44 -4.37 16.31 -22.96
N THR A 45 -5.30 16.29 -23.91
CA THR A 45 -6.55 17.03 -23.79
C THR A 45 -7.51 16.22 -22.94
N TYR A 46 -7.84 16.73 -21.76
CA TYR A 46 -8.91 16.18 -20.93
C TYR A 46 -10.01 17.23 -20.82
N ARG A 47 -11.21 16.91 -21.33
CA ARG A 47 -12.39 17.79 -21.32
C ARG A 47 -12.11 19.21 -21.84
N GLY A 48 -11.41 19.31 -22.97
CA GLY A 48 -11.10 20.59 -23.64
C GLY A 48 -9.98 21.41 -22.99
N ARG A 49 -9.36 20.95 -21.90
CA ARG A 49 -8.16 21.56 -21.32
C ARG A 49 -6.93 20.72 -21.62
N LYS A 50 -5.86 21.36 -22.05
CA LYS A 50 -4.54 20.74 -22.29
C LYS A 50 -3.82 20.64 -20.95
N PHE A 51 -3.45 19.43 -20.54
CA PHE A 51 -2.57 19.19 -19.41
C PHE A 51 -1.30 18.52 -19.91
N THR A 52 -0.15 19.05 -19.48
CA THR A 52 1.15 18.41 -19.65
C THR A 52 1.42 17.59 -18.39
N VAL A 53 1.77 16.32 -18.56
CA VAL A 53 2.12 15.45 -17.44
C VAL A 53 3.63 15.25 -17.50
N ASP A 54 4.37 15.91 -16.61
CA ASP A 54 5.84 15.92 -16.67
C ASP A 54 6.46 14.59 -16.20
N PHE A 55 5.71 13.82 -15.41
CA PHE A 55 6.18 12.59 -14.78
C PHE A 55 5.14 11.48 -14.84
N LEU A 56 5.56 10.26 -15.17
CA LEU A 56 4.73 9.06 -15.11
C LEU A 56 5.21 8.13 -14.00
N PRO A 57 4.31 7.57 -13.18
CA PRO A 57 4.69 6.59 -12.17
C PRO A 57 5.16 5.29 -12.82
N LYS A 58 6.29 4.78 -12.33
CA LYS A 58 6.95 3.54 -12.75
C LYS A 58 7.47 2.80 -11.53
N LEU A 59 7.90 1.56 -11.74
CA LEU A 59 8.63 0.80 -10.72
C LEU A 59 10.09 0.67 -11.13
N LYS A 60 10.99 0.87 -10.18
CA LYS A 60 12.41 0.55 -10.31
C LYS A 60 12.66 -0.78 -9.61
N VAL A 61 13.09 -1.78 -10.37
CA VAL A 61 13.47 -3.11 -9.89
C VAL A 61 14.98 -3.21 -9.93
N GLU A 62 15.60 -3.56 -8.81
CA GLU A 62 17.04 -3.64 -8.64
C GLU A 62 17.42 -5.08 -8.28
N VAL A 63 18.32 -5.66 -9.07
CA VAL A 63 18.83 -7.02 -8.88
C VAL A 63 20.35 -6.99 -8.98
N VAL A 64 21.03 -7.76 -8.14
CA VAL A 64 22.49 -7.93 -8.22
C VAL A 64 22.78 -9.36 -8.62
N VAL A 65 23.63 -9.54 -9.64
CA VAL A 65 23.96 -10.85 -10.19
C VAL A 65 25.46 -10.98 -10.51
N PRO A 66 25.98 -12.22 -10.58
CA PRO A 66 27.29 -12.47 -11.16
C PRO A 66 27.38 -11.95 -12.59
N ASP A 67 28.57 -11.51 -13.01
CA ASP A 67 28.79 -10.89 -14.32
C ASP A 67 28.34 -11.81 -15.46
N GLU A 68 28.62 -13.10 -15.33
CA GLU A 68 28.25 -14.14 -16.30
C GLU A 68 26.74 -14.26 -16.54
N ARG A 69 25.92 -13.85 -15.56
CA ARG A 69 24.45 -13.93 -15.64
C ARG A 69 23.81 -12.62 -16.07
N ALA A 70 24.54 -11.52 -16.09
CA ALA A 70 23.97 -10.20 -16.29
C ALA A 70 23.22 -10.07 -17.62
N ASP A 71 23.85 -10.48 -18.73
CA ASP A 71 23.25 -10.43 -20.07
C ASP A 71 21.96 -11.25 -20.18
N ALA A 72 21.94 -12.44 -19.57
CA ALA A 72 20.78 -13.32 -19.56
C ALA A 72 19.60 -12.68 -18.80
N VAL A 73 19.89 -12.04 -17.67
CA VAL A 73 18.90 -11.39 -16.82
C VAL A 73 18.37 -10.11 -17.46
N VAL A 74 19.24 -9.29 -18.07
CA VAL A 74 18.83 -8.12 -18.86
C VAL A 74 17.92 -8.55 -20.01
N SER A 75 18.28 -9.60 -20.74
CA SER A 75 17.47 -10.14 -21.84
C SER A 75 16.11 -10.61 -21.36
N LEU A 76 16.05 -11.29 -20.21
CA LEU A 76 14.81 -11.74 -19.59
C LEU A 76 13.92 -10.56 -19.20
N ILE A 77 14.46 -9.55 -18.50
CA ILE A 77 13.74 -8.35 -18.09
C ILE A 77 13.16 -7.63 -19.31
N CYS A 78 13.98 -7.43 -20.34
CA CYS A 78 13.55 -6.80 -21.59
C CYS A 78 12.42 -7.58 -22.26
N ARG A 79 12.54 -8.91 -22.36
CA ARG A 79 11.51 -9.76 -22.99
C ARG A 79 10.17 -9.68 -22.24
N VAL A 80 10.19 -9.79 -20.91
CA VAL A 80 8.96 -9.82 -20.10
C VAL A 80 8.32 -8.44 -19.99
N SER A 81 9.13 -7.39 -19.86
CA SER A 81 8.63 -6.02 -19.67
C SER A 81 8.17 -5.36 -20.97
N LYS A 82 8.54 -5.92 -22.13
CA LYS A 82 8.16 -5.39 -23.45
C LYS A 82 6.67 -5.60 -23.72
N THR A 83 5.98 -4.51 -24.03
CA THR A 83 4.59 -4.52 -24.52
C THR A 83 4.51 -4.11 -25.98
N GLY A 84 5.60 -3.56 -26.54
CA GLY A 84 5.62 -3.02 -27.91
C GLY A 84 5.03 -1.62 -28.01
N SER A 85 4.62 -1.03 -26.89
CA SER A 85 4.13 0.34 -26.79
C SER A 85 5.21 1.28 -26.27
N ILE A 86 5.03 2.57 -26.54
CA ILE A 86 5.88 3.62 -25.97
C ILE A 86 5.75 3.59 -24.44
N GLY A 87 6.90 3.63 -23.76
CA GLY A 87 6.97 3.72 -22.30
C GLY A 87 7.18 2.39 -21.58
N ASP A 88 7.60 1.32 -22.25
CA ASP A 88 7.96 0.04 -21.63
C ASP A 88 9.02 0.19 -20.52
N GLY A 89 9.92 1.17 -20.67
CA GLY A 89 10.88 1.55 -19.64
C GLY A 89 12.32 1.48 -20.12
N ARG A 90 13.27 1.34 -19.18
CA ARG A 90 14.72 1.30 -19.45
C ARG A 90 15.42 0.38 -18.45
N VAL A 91 16.52 -0.22 -18.88
CA VAL A 91 17.39 -1.03 -18.02
C VAL A 91 18.77 -0.39 -18.00
N PHE A 92 19.35 -0.27 -16.81
CA PHE A 92 20.70 0.20 -16.57
C PHE A 92 21.50 -0.93 -15.94
N VAL A 93 22.78 -1.01 -16.31
CA VAL A 93 23.72 -1.98 -15.79
C VAL A 93 24.89 -1.20 -15.21
N SER A 94 25.27 -1.54 -13.98
CA SER A 94 26.37 -0.89 -13.29
C SER A 94 27.24 -1.92 -12.58
N SER A 95 28.55 -1.78 -12.71
CA SER A 95 29.49 -2.69 -12.06
C SER A 95 29.59 -2.39 -10.56
N LEU A 96 29.45 -3.42 -9.73
CA LEU A 96 29.65 -3.36 -8.29
C LEU A 96 31.04 -3.87 -7.93
N LYS A 97 31.73 -3.15 -7.04
CA LYS A 97 33.05 -3.56 -6.53
C LYS A 97 32.97 -4.71 -5.53
N ASP A 98 32.20 -4.54 -4.46
CA ASP A 98 32.11 -5.54 -3.39
C ASP A 98 30.73 -5.47 -2.70
N PRO A 99 29.79 -6.36 -3.08
CA PRO A 99 28.53 -6.49 -2.36
C PRO A 99 28.76 -7.15 -0.99
N ILE A 100 28.15 -6.58 0.05
CA ILE A 100 28.30 -7.06 1.43
C ILE A 100 26.92 -7.41 1.99
N ARG A 101 26.78 -8.65 2.47
CA ARG A 101 25.59 -9.10 3.17
C ARG A 101 25.72 -8.76 4.65
N ILE A 102 24.85 -7.87 5.16
CA ILE A 102 24.90 -7.35 6.53
C ILE A 102 24.94 -8.46 7.60
N ARG A 103 24.18 -9.53 7.40
CA ARG A 103 24.24 -10.74 8.24
C ARG A 103 24.36 -11.95 7.33
N PRO A 104 25.49 -12.68 7.31
CA PRO A 104 26.53 -12.79 8.35
C PRO A 104 27.82 -11.94 8.15
N GLY A 105 27.84 -10.97 7.24
CA GLY A 105 29.05 -10.19 6.91
C GLY A 105 29.85 -10.78 5.74
N GLU A 106 29.19 -11.53 4.85
CA GLU A 106 29.81 -12.10 3.66
C GLU A 106 30.01 -11.04 2.57
N HIS A 107 31.04 -11.23 1.75
CA HIS A 107 31.47 -10.34 0.68
C HIS A 107 31.39 -11.04 -0.68
N GLY A 108 31.37 -10.26 -1.77
CA GLY A 108 31.41 -10.79 -3.14
C GLY A 108 30.25 -11.74 -3.49
N GLU A 109 30.54 -12.83 -4.21
CA GLU A 109 29.55 -13.84 -4.64
C GLU A 109 28.75 -14.41 -3.47
N ARG A 110 29.40 -14.71 -2.35
CA ARG A 110 28.75 -15.25 -1.16
C ARG A 110 27.72 -14.30 -0.55
N ALA A 111 27.86 -13.00 -0.79
CA ALA A 111 26.90 -12.01 -0.30
C ALA A 111 25.56 -12.08 -1.06
N ILE A 112 25.60 -12.50 -2.32
CA ILE A 112 24.43 -12.56 -3.21
C ILE A 112 23.92 -13.98 -3.44
N ASP A 113 24.73 -15.00 -3.12
CA ASP A 113 24.32 -16.40 -3.23
C ASP A 113 23.18 -16.71 -2.26
N GLU A 114 22.06 -17.11 -2.84
CA GLU A 114 20.88 -17.57 -2.13
C GLU A 114 20.84 -19.10 -2.12
N ASP A 115 21.75 -19.67 -1.34
CA ASP A 115 21.76 -21.10 -1.06
C ASP A 115 20.47 -21.49 -0.31
N PRO A 116 19.60 -22.35 -0.88
CA PRO A 116 18.29 -22.68 -0.30
C PRO A 116 18.41 -23.28 1.11
N GLU A 117 19.48 -24.02 1.39
CA GLU A 117 19.77 -24.59 2.71
C GLU A 117 20.13 -23.52 3.76
N ARG A 118 20.73 -22.39 3.35
CA ARG A 118 21.06 -21.27 4.25
C ARG A 118 19.85 -20.43 4.62
N LEU A 119 18.79 -20.44 3.82
CA LEU A 119 17.48 -19.91 4.19
C LEU A 119 16.78 -20.80 5.24
N HIS A 120 17.18 -22.07 5.36
CA HIS A 120 16.61 -23.06 6.28
C HIS A 120 17.46 -23.22 7.55
N GLY A 121 17.63 -22.11 8.28
CA GLY A 121 18.18 -22.15 9.64
C GLY A 121 17.28 -22.77 10.71
N ARG A 122 16.04 -23.15 10.37
CA ARG A 122 15.19 -24.12 11.09
C ARG A 122 14.22 -24.74 10.08
N PRO A 123 13.90 -26.05 10.16
CA PRO A 123 12.73 -26.57 9.46
C PRO A 123 11.51 -25.76 9.90
N ILE A 124 10.70 -25.32 8.94
CA ILE A 124 9.40 -24.72 9.21
C ILE A 124 8.62 -25.75 10.03
N PRO A 125 8.19 -25.45 11.26
CA PRO A 125 7.41 -26.39 12.05
C PRO A 125 6.19 -26.85 11.24
N PRO A 126 5.92 -28.17 11.14
CA PRO A 126 4.68 -28.61 10.50
C PRO A 126 3.50 -27.97 11.24
N GLY A 127 2.67 -27.23 10.49
CA GLY A 127 1.56 -26.45 11.06
C GLY A 127 1.80 -24.93 11.14
N LEU A 128 2.96 -24.41 10.71
CA LEU A 128 3.09 -22.98 10.46
C LEU A 128 2.27 -22.60 9.21
N PRO A 129 1.39 -21.58 9.27
CA PRO A 129 0.74 -21.07 8.06
C PRO A 129 1.83 -20.41 7.21
N VAL A 130 2.38 -21.14 6.25
CA VAL A 130 3.19 -20.58 5.17
C VAL A 130 2.22 -19.95 4.17
N ASP A 131 1.53 -18.91 4.62
CA ASP A 131 0.87 -18.03 3.68
C ASP A 131 1.99 -17.29 2.95
N VAL A 132 2.10 -17.52 1.64
CA VAL A 132 2.65 -16.52 0.71
C VAL A 132 2.18 -15.18 1.24
N VAL A 133 3.08 -14.22 1.51
CA VAL A 133 2.69 -12.85 1.83
C VAL A 133 1.98 -12.31 0.58
N ARG A 134 0.71 -12.67 0.45
CA ARG A 134 -0.26 -12.00 -0.38
C ARG A 134 -0.36 -10.61 0.24
N PRO A 135 -0.34 -9.54 -0.57
CA PRO A 135 -0.62 -8.20 -0.04
C PRO A 135 -1.86 -8.33 0.82
N THR A 136 -1.72 -8.00 2.11
CA THR A 136 -2.60 -8.41 3.21
C THR A 136 -4.05 -8.43 2.74
N GLY A 137 -4.50 -9.61 2.33
CA GLY A 137 -5.85 -9.79 1.84
C GLY A 137 -6.73 -9.63 3.06
N ILE A 138 -7.56 -8.59 3.07
CA ILE A 138 -8.63 -8.38 4.05
C ILE A 138 -9.25 -9.74 4.35
N ALA A 139 -9.10 -10.24 5.59
CA ALA A 139 -9.76 -11.46 6.03
C ALA A 139 -11.23 -11.38 5.60
N ARG A 140 -11.64 -12.28 4.70
CA ARG A 140 -12.97 -12.20 4.09
C ARG A 140 -14.00 -12.60 5.14
N ALA A 141 -14.81 -11.64 5.58
CA ALA A 141 -16.08 -11.94 6.24
C ALA A 141 -16.92 -12.86 5.32
N PRO A 142 -17.76 -13.76 5.87
CA PRO A 142 -18.59 -14.65 5.07
C PRO A 142 -19.38 -13.86 4.02
N ASP A 143 -19.34 -14.36 2.77
CA ASP A 143 -19.70 -13.62 1.55
C ASP A 143 -21.12 -13.01 1.56
N SER A 144 -22.04 -13.52 2.38
CA SER A 144 -23.41 -12.99 2.47
C SER A 144 -23.50 -11.60 3.11
N LYS A 145 -22.89 -11.39 4.29
CA LYS A 145 -22.94 -10.08 5.00
C LYS A 145 -22.11 -9.01 4.29
N ARG A 146 -21.05 -9.42 3.60
CA ARG A 146 -20.16 -8.51 2.86
C ARG A 146 -20.88 -7.88 1.66
N ASN A 147 -21.66 -8.68 0.95
CA ASN A 147 -22.43 -8.23 -0.20
C ASN A 147 -23.50 -7.19 0.19
N ASP A 148 -24.08 -7.30 1.38
CA ASP A 148 -25.09 -6.34 1.85
C ASP A 148 -24.47 -4.99 2.21
N VAL A 149 -23.35 -5.01 2.95
CA VAL A 149 -22.60 -3.79 3.28
C VAL A 149 -22.05 -3.12 2.01
N GLU A 150 -21.54 -3.90 1.07
CA GLU A 150 -21.02 -3.39 -0.21
C GLU A 150 -22.12 -2.73 -1.04
N LYS A 151 -23.33 -3.31 -1.10
CA LYS A 151 -24.48 -2.69 -1.77
C LYS A 151 -24.93 -1.39 -1.11
N ILE A 152 -24.99 -1.36 0.23
CA ILE A 152 -25.34 -0.15 0.97
C ILE A 152 -24.32 0.95 0.70
N MET A 153 -23.04 0.62 0.79
CA MET A 153 -21.96 1.57 0.56
C MET A 153 -21.91 2.05 -0.90
N ALA A 154 -22.09 1.15 -1.87
CA ALA A 154 -22.12 1.49 -3.29
C ALA A 154 -23.26 2.48 -3.62
N THR A 155 -24.43 2.29 -3.00
CA THR A 155 -25.57 3.20 -3.17
C THR A 155 -25.27 4.56 -2.57
N ALA A 156 -24.78 4.61 -1.33
CA ALA A 156 -24.45 5.85 -0.64
C ALA A 156 -23.33 6.64 -1.35
N LEU A 157 -22.27 5.95 -1.78
CA LEU A 157 -21.15 6.57 -2.48
C LEU A 157 -21.55 7.10 -3.85
N ARG A 158 -22.46 6.44 -4.57
CA ARG A 158 -22.96 6.93 -5.85
C ARG A 158 -23.68 8.27 -5.67
N SER A 159 -24.64 8.33 -4.75
CA SER A 159 -25.37 9.57 -4.46
C SER A 159 -24.45 10.69 -3.98
N LEU A 160 -23.48 10.37 -3.13
CA LEU A 160 -22.48 11.33 -2.65
C LEU A 160 -21.57 11.84 -3.78
N ALA A 161 -21.13 10.95 -4.66
CA ALA A 161 -20.27 11.30 -5.79
C ALA A 161 -21.00 12.22 -6.76
N ASP A 162 -22.25 11.91 -7.12
CA ASP A 162 -23.05 12.72 -8.04
C ASP A 162 -23.26 14.15 -7.49
N TYR A 163 -23.55 14.26 -6.19
CA TYR A 163 -23.64 15.55 -5.51
C TYR A 163 -22.33 16.34 -5.52
N LEU A 164 -21.20 15.70 -5.16
CA LEU A 164 -19.89 16.37 -5.11
C LEU A 164 -19.37 16.74 -6.51
N ILE A 165 -19.69 15.95 -7.54
CA ILE A 165 -19.37 16.27 -8.94
C ILE A 165 -20.10 17.54 -9.37
N ALA A 166 -21.36 17.70 -8.97
CA ALA A 166 -22.16 18.87 -9.29
C ALA A 166 -21.67 20.14 -8.57
N GLU A 167 -21.31 20.05 -7.29
CA GLU A 167 -20.93 21.24 -6.51
C GLU A 167 -19.44 21.59 -6.54
N ARG A 168 -18.54 20.59 -6.59
CA ARG A 168 -17.08 20.80 -6.41
C ARG A 168 -16.25 19.90 -7.34
N PRO A 169 -16.27 20.16 -8.66
CA PRO A 169 -15.51 19.36 -9.61
C PRO A 169 -14.01 19.40 -9.31
N GLY A 170 -13.36 18.22 -9.33
CA GLY A 170 -11.92 18.06 -9.14
C GLY A 170 -11.45 17.73 -7.70
N LYS A 171 -12.34 17.79 -6.69
CA LYS A 171 -12.00 17.41 -5.30
C LYS A 171 -12.73 16.16 -4.79
N VAL A 172 -13.60 15.58 -5.61
CA VAL A 172 -14.52 14.47 -5.28
C VAL A 172 -13.82 13.33 -4.53
N TYR A 173 -12.70 12.82 -5.07
CA TYR A 173 -11.96 11.72 -4.46
C TYR A 173 -11.49 12.01 -3.03
N ARG A 174 -10.87 13.18 -2.81
CA ARG A 174 -10.33 13.58 -1.51
C ARG A 174 -11.45 13.77 -0.47
N GLU A 175 -12.57 14.35 -0.89
CA GLU A 175 -13.73 14.59 -0.03
C GLU A 175 -14.42 13.27 0.36
N ILE A 176 -14.66 12.37 -0.59
CA ILE A 176 -15.24 11.06 -0.31
C ILE A 176 -14.38 10.26 0.67
N ILE A 177 -13.06 10.24 0.44
CA ILE A 177 -12.14 9.57 1.36
C ILE A 177 -12.20 10.17 2.76
N ALA A 178 -12.20 11.49 2.87
CA ALA A 178 -12.31 12.15 4.18
C ALA A 178 -13.63 11.80 4.90
N ILE A 179 -14.74 11.75 4.16
CA ILE A 179 -16.07 11.42 4.69
C ILE A 179 -16.11 9.98 5.22
N VAL A 180 -15.41 9.05 4.57
CA VAL A 180 -15.38 7.64 4.99
C VAL A 180 -14.32 7.38 6.06
N GLU A 181 -13.11 7.92 5.92
CA GLU A 181 -12.00 7.65 6.83
C GLU A 181 -12.16 8.34 8.19
N ARG A 182 -12.68 9.58 8.24
CA ARG A 182 -12.86 10.32 9.49
C ARG A 182 -13.72 9.57 10.52
N PRO A 183 -14.94 9.09 10.21
CA PRO A 183 -15.75 8.36 11.18
C PRO A 183 -15.12 7.01 11.57
N LEU A 184 -14.46 6.32 10.64
CA LEU A 184 -13.72 5.09 10.93
C LEU A 184 -12.62 5.35 11.96
N PHE A 185 -11.81 6.38 11.76
CA PHE A 185 -10.67 6.69 12.61
C PHE A 185 -11.13 7.16 13.99
N ALA A 186 -12.19 7.96 14.05
CA ALA A 186 -12.82 8.38 15.29
C ALA A 186 -13.34 7.17 16.10
N HIS A 187 -14.00 6.21 15.42
CA HIS A 187 -14.50 5.01 16.06
C HIS A 187 -13.38 4.15 16.65
N VAL A 188 -12.30 3.92 15.89
CA VAL A 188 -11.16 3.12 16.37
C VAL A 188 -10.38 3.82 17.49
N LEU A 189 -10.27 5.16 17.46
CA LEU A 189 -9.70 5.92 18.58
C LEU A 189 -10.53 5.74 19.86
N ALA A 190 -11.86 5.79 19.76
CA ALA A 190 -12.74 5.56 20.91
C ALA A 190 -12.60 4.12 21.44
N LEU A 191 -12.53 3.12 20.57
CA LEU A 191 -12.32 1.71 20.95
C LEU A 191 -10.98 1.43 21.64
N THR A 192 -10.01 2.33 21.51
CA THR A 192 -8.65 2.17 22.05
C THR A 192 -8.32 3.20 23.11
N ASP A 193 -9.32 3.90 23.65
CA ASP A 193 -9.16 4.95 24.66
C ASP A 193 -8.15 6.04 24.25
N GLY A 194 -8.10 6.36 22.94
CA GLY A 194 -7.16 7.33 22.37
C GLY A 194 -5.74 6.80 22.13
N ASN A 195 -5.47 5.50 22.36
CA ASN A 195 -4.16 4.91 22.11
C ASN A 195 -3.90 4.73 20.60
N GLN A 196 -3.20 5.71 20.02
CA GLN A 196 -2.89 5.75 18.58
C GLN A 196 -2.08 4.55 18.08
N CYS A 197 -1.20 3.97 18.90
CA CYS A 197 -0.42 2.79 18.50
C CYS A 197 -1.31 1.56 18.37
N ARG A 198 -2.23 1.34 19.33
CA ARG A 198 -3.21 0.25 19.27
C ARG A 198 -4.23 0.47 18.16
N ALA A 199 -4.69 1.70 17.97
CA ALA A 199 -5.61 2.06 16.89
C ALA A 199 -5.01 1.80 15.50
N ALA A 200 -3.76 2.24 15.29
CA ALA A 200 -3.04 1.99 14.04
C ALA A 200 -2.85 0.48 13.80
N HIS A 201 -2.52 -0.29 14.83
CA HIS A 201 -2.38 -1.74 14.74
C HIS A 201 -3.70 -2.44 14.36
N LEU A 202 -4.83 -2.04 14.96
CA LEU A 202 -6.17 -2.59 14.62
C LEU A 202 -6.55 -2.35 13.16
N LEU A 203 -6.15 -1.22 12.60
CA LEU A 203 -6.39 -0.88 11.21
C LEU A 203 -5.32 -1.43 10.25
N GLY A 204 -4.27 -2.08 10.75
CA GLY A 204 -3.14 -2.53 9.93
C GLY A 204 -2.33 -1.39 9.30
N LEU A 205 -2.35 -0.20 9.91
CA LEU A 205 -1.66 1.00 9.43
C LEU A 205 -0.37 1.25 10.21
N ASN A 206 0.59 1.92 9.57
CA ASN A 206 1.71 2.52 10.28
C ASN A 206 1.18 3.61 11.24
N ARG A 207 1.71 3.65 12.47
CA ARG A 207 1.37 4.66 13.49
C ARG A 207 1.54 6.10 12.98
N ASN A 208 2.56 6.37 12.18
CA ASN A 208 2.79 7.70 11.59
C ASN A 208 1.69 8.06 10.56
N THR A 209 1.28 7.10 9.73
CA THR A 209 0.18 7.29 8.77
C THR A 209 -1.13 7.57 9.50
N PHE A 210 -1.43 6.79 10.54
CA PHE A 210 -2.61 6.98 11.38
C PHE A 210 -2.60 8.35 12.07
N HIS A 211 -1.46 8.73 12.66
CA HIS A 211 -1.26 10.02 13.30
C HIS A 211 -1.50 11.20 12.35
N ASN A 212 -0.85 11.21 11.19
CA ASN A 212 -0.96 12.28 10.20
C ASN A 212 -2.41 12.44 9.70
N ARG A 213 -3.10 11.32 9.46
CA ARG A 213 -4.51 11.32 9.06
C ARG A 213 -5.43 11.81 10.20
N CYS A 214 -5.22 11.37 11.44
CA CYS A 214 -5.97 11.88 12.59
C CYS A 214 -5.78 13.39 12.78
N GLN A 215 -4.55 13.89 12.60
CA GLN A 215 -4.25 15.33 12.64
C GLN A 215 -4.97 16.08 11.51
N GLN A 216 -4.93 15.56 10.29
CA GLN A 216 -5.63 16.14 9.13
C GLN A 216 -7.15 16.23 9.35
N TYR A 217 -7.73 15.26 10.06
CA TYR A 217 -9.16 15.22 10.38
C TYR A 217 -9.55 15.91 11.69
N GLY A 218 -8.58 16.51 12.40
CA GLY A 218 -8.83 17.18 13.68
C GLY A 218 -9.31 16.23 14.79
N LEU A 219 -8.90 14.96 14.74
CA LEU A 219 -9.30 13.93 15.71
C LEU A 219 -8.37 13.83 16.92
N LEU A 220 -7.27 14.57 16.92
CA LEU A 220 -6.32 14.63 18.03
C LEU A 220 -6.68 15.80 18.94
N SER A 221 -7.03 15.52 20.19
CA SER A 221 -7.19 16.56 21.20
C SER A 221 -5.83 17.17 21.54
N SER A 222 -5.69 18.49 21.45
CA SER A 222 -4.58 19.20 22.09
C SER A 222 -4.75 19.07 23.60
N ALA A 223 -3.79 18.42 24.27
CA ALA A 223 -3.75 18.05 25.69
C ALA A 223 -4.42 16.70 26.02
N GLN A 224 -3.59 15.70 26.27
CA GLN A 224 -3.85 14.73 27.34
C GLN A 224 -2.96 15.10 28.54
N PRO A 225 -3.51 15.28 29.75
CA PRO A 225 -2.70 15.39 30.95
C PRO A 225 -2.03 14.04 31.23
N LYS A 226 -0.79 14.11 31.74
CA LYS A 226 0.04 12.95 32.08
C LYS A 226 -0.68 12.04 33.09
N ASN A 227 -0.56 10.73 32.84
CA ASN A 227 -0.83 9.62 33.76
C ASN A 227 -0.76 9.98 35.24
N ASN A 228 -1.80 9.64 36.00
CA ASN A 228 -1.61 9.09 37.33
C ASN A 228 -2.36 7.76 37.43
N ARG A 229 -1.58 6.69 37.61
CA ARG A 229 -2.08 5.44 38.18
C ARG A 229 -2.34 5.70 39.65
N ALA A 230 -3.58 5.56 40.09
CA ALA A 230 -3.91 5.17 41.45
C ALA A 230 -5.33 4.58 41.48
N ASP A 231 -5.37 3.34 41.97
CA ASP A 231 -6.41 2.71 42.78
C ASP A 231 -7.79 2.44 42.20
N GLY A 232 -8.14 1.15 42.29
CA GLY A 232 -9.43 0.63 41.90
C GLY A 232 -10.56 1.07 42.81
N THR A 233 -11.75 1.14 42.25
CA THR A 233 -13.01 0.75 42.87
C THR A 233 -14.03 0.60 41.74
N ALA A 234 -14.83 -0.47 41.82
CA ALA A 234 -15.94 -0.72 40.93
C ALA A 234 -17.01 0.35 41.06
N LEU A 235 -17.63 0.78 39.95
CA LEU A 235 -19.03 1.22 39.93
C LEU A 235 -19.68 0.91 38.57
N ALA A 236 -20.87 0.37 38.68
CA ALA A 236 -21.81 0.02 37.63
C ALA A 236 -22.54 1.25 37.06
N GLY A 237 -23.24 1.05 35.93
CA GLY A 237 -24.46 1.82 35.62
C GLY A 237 -24.43 2.66 34.34
N SER A 238 -25.20 2.21 33.35
CA SER A 238 -26.14 2.95 32.48
C SER A 238 -25.84 4.39 32.02
N ASP A 239 -25.89 4.60 30.70
CA ASP A 239 -26.90 5.46 30.01
C ASP A 239 -26.60 5.45 28.49
N VAL A 240 -27.28 4.60 27.72
CA VAL A 240 -28.50 4.90 26.93
C VAL A 240 -28.26 5.97 25.84
N PHE A 241 -28.09 5.45 24.62
CA PHE A 241 -28.33 6.16 23.36
C PHE A 241 -29.80 6.59 23.29
N GLU A 242 -30.07 7.88 23.31
CA GLU A 242 -31.39 8.41 22.96
C GLU A 242 -31.24 9.67 22.10
N GLY A 243 -31.89 9.68 20.93
CA GLY A 243 -32.06 10.90 20.14
C GLY A 243 -31.99 10.75 18.63
N ALA A 244 -33.01 10.15 18.00
CA ALA A 244 -33.55 10.59 16.70
C ALA A 244 -34.82 9.79 16.34
N ARG A 245 -35.97 10.20 16.87
CA ARG A 245 -37.28 9.90 16.27
C ARG A 245 -37.67 11.10 15.40
N VAL A 246 -37.69 10.91 14.08
CA VAL A 246 -38.31 11.85 13.14
C VAL A 246 -39.80 11.49 13.07
N GLY A 247 -40.64 12.43 13.49
CA GLY A 247 -42.09 12.30 13.44
C GLY A 247 -42.64 12.45 12.02
N LEU A 248 -43.50 11.52 11.61
CA LEU A 248 -44.43 11.68 10.50
C LEU A 248 -45.70 12.34 11.04
N SER A 249 -46.03 13.54 10.55
CA SER A 249 -47.37 14.10 10.67
C SER A 249 -48.13 13.90 9.36
N SER A 250 -49.37 13.41 9.45
CA SER A 250 -50.38 13.52 8.39
C SER A 250 -51.42 14.55 8.82
N PRO A 251 -51.94 15.40 7.92
CA PRO A 251 -52.93 16.43 8.24
C PRO A 251 -54.37 15.88 8.18
N PRO A 252 -55.37 16.62 8.70
CA PRO A 252 -56.76 16.19 8.82
C PRO A 252 -57.53 16.10 7.50
#